data_AF-A0A150N3X8-F1
#
_entry.id   AF-A0A150N3X8-F1
#
_cell.length_a   1.000
_cell.length_b   1.000
_cell.length_c   1.000
_cell.angle_alpha   90.00
_cell.angle_beta   90.00
_cell.angle_gamma   90.00
#
_symmetry.space_group_name_H-M   'P 1'
#
loop_
_entity.id
_entity.type
_entity.pdbx_description
1 polymer ?
#
loop_
_entity_poly.entity_id
_entity_poly.type
_entity_poly.pdbx_seq_one_letter_code
_entity_poly.pdbx_strand_id
1 'polypeptide(L)'
;MDIRELVLQQLRTVIDPELGINVVDLGLIYDLQINDGNIYILMTLTTPGCPLHDSIVGGVKRALEHIDGIRDVQVQITWNPPWTPERMSEEALRQLGHFS
;
A
#
# COMPACT_ATOMS: atom_id res chain seq x y z
N MET A 1 8.39 17.77 8.04
CA MET A 1 8.17 16.39 7.57
C MET A 1 8.17 16.45 6.06
N ASP A 2 8.95 15.60 5.42
CA ASP A 2 8.94 15.51 3.96
C ASP A 2 7.60 14.94 3.48
N ILE A 3 7.10 15.40 2.33
CA ILE A 3 5.82 14.93 1.76
C ILE A 3 5.87 13.41 1.52
N ARG A 4 7.03 12.89 1.14
CA ARG A 4 7.25 11.46 0.94
C ARG A 4 7.10 10.68 2.24
N GLU A 5 7.63 11.19 3.35
CA GLU A 5 7.47 10.55 4.67
C GLU A 5 6.00 10.53 5.09
N LEU A 6 5.28 11.64 4.88
CA LEU A 6 3.86 11.75 5.22
C LEU A 6 3.01 10.77 4.40
N VAL A 7 3.27 10.65 3.09
CA VAL A 7 2.63 9.65 2.21
C VAL A 7 2.87 8.24 2.71
N LEU A 8 4.12 7.88 3.03
CA LEU A 8 4.44 6.54 3.56
C LEU A 8 3.75 6.27 4.89
N GLN A 9 3.64 7.27 5.77
CA GLN A 9 2.88 7.14 7.02
C GLN A 9 1.39 6.91 6.78
N GLN A 10 0.77 7.66 5.86
CA GLN A 10 -0.63 7.46 5.52
C GLN A 10 -0.88 6.10 4.87
N LEU A 11 0.00 5.63 3.99
CA LEU A 11 -0.08 4.29 3.42
C LEU A 11 -0.01 3.19 4.49
N ARG A 12 0.75 3.38 5.57
CA ARG A 12 0.81 2.45 6.71
C ARG A 12 -0.48 2.35 7.51
N THR A 13 -1.43 3.27 7.33
CA THR A 13 -2.76 3.20 7.95
C THR A 13 -3.73 2.28 7.19
N VAL A 14 -3.39 1.94 5.94
CA VAL A 14 -4.20 1.07 5.10
C VAL A 14 -3.81 -0.38 5.38
N ILE A 15 -4.72 -1.10 6.03
CA ILE A 15 -4.52 -2.49 6.47
C ILE A 15 -5.17 -3.44 5.48
N ASP A 16 -4.44 -4.50 5.10
CA ASP A 16 -5.03 -5.65 4.43
C ASP A 16 -5.90 -6.42 5.45
N PRO A 17 -7.23 -6.52 5.24
CA PRO A 17 -8.13 -7.14 6.20
C PRO A 17 -7.96 -8.66 6.32
N GLU A 18 -7.31 -9.33 5.36
CA GLU A 18 -7.06 -10.77 5.41
C GLU A 18 -5.85 -11.09 6.29
N LEU A 19 -4.80 -10.27 6.21
CA LEU A 19 -3.55 -10.50 6.94
C LEU A 19 -3.39 -9.63 8.20
N GLY A 20 -4.18 -8.56 8.34
CA GLY A 20 -4.08 -7.62 9.46
C GLY A 20 -2.81 -6.75 9.45
N ILE A 21 -2.10 -6.70 8.33
CA ILE A 21 -0.82 -5.97 8.16
C ILE A 21 -1.02 -4.86 7.12
N ASN A 22 -0.30 -3.74 7.28
CA ASN A 22 -0.42 -2.62 6.35
C ASN A 22 0.21 -2.89 4.99
N VAL A 23 -0.29 -2.21 3.96
CA VAL A 23 0.13 -2.40 2.56
C VAL A 23 1.61 -2.09 2.30
N VAL A 24 2.24 -1.25 3.12
CA VAL A 24 3.68 -0.92 3.01
C VAL A 24 4.52 -2.06 3.55
N ASP A 25 4.21 -2.54 4.74
CA ASP A 25 4.95 -3.63 5.38
C ASP A 25 4.66 -5.00 4.74
N LEU A 26 3.52 -5.15 4.07
CA LEU A 26 3.26 -6.28 3.18
C LEU A 26 4.10 -6.21 1.90
N GLY A 27 4.70 -5.07 1.56
CA GLY A 27 5.43 -4.90 0.31
C GLY A 27 4.52 -4.89 -0.92
N LEU A 28 3.27 -4.42 -0.78
CA LEU A 28 2.32 -4.31 -1.90
C LEU A 28 2.59 -3.10 -2.78
N ILE A 29 3.26 -2.08 -2.25
CA ILE A 29 3.63 -0.87 -3.00
C ILE A 29 4.91 -1.14 -3.80
N TYR A 30 4.78 -1.24 -5.13
CA TYR A 30 5.89 -1.53 -6.03
C TYR A 30 6.59 -0.27 -6.53
N ASP A 31 5.83 0.79 -6.76
CA ASP A 31 6.37 2.09 -7.15
C ASP A 31 5.55 3.21 -6.50
N LEU A 32 6.25 4.29 -6.12
CA LEU A 32 5.67 5.49 -5.55
C LEU A 32 6.40 6.71 -6.13
N GLN A 33 5.69 7.46 -6.96
CA GLN A 33 6.16 8.70 -7.56
C GLN A 33 5.33 9.87 -7.06
N ILE A 34 6.01 10.97 -6.70
CA ILE A 34 5.38 12.19 -6.21
C ILE A 34 5.94 13.35 -7.03
N ASN A 35 5.10 13.96 -7.86
CA ASN A 35 5.49 15.01 -8.80
C ASN A 35 4.53 16.19 -8.70
N ASP A 36 5.00 17.31 -8.13
CA ASP A 36 4.22 18.53 -7.92
C ASP A 36 2.87 18.27 -7.25
N GLY A 37 2.79 17.36 -6.27
CA GLY A 37 1.52 17.03 -5.60
C GLY A 37 0.62 16.06 -6.37
N ASN A 38 1.07 15.51 -7.51
CA ASN A 38 0.43 14.34 -8.12
C ASN A 38 1.14 13.08 -7.63
N ILE A 39 0.36 12.13 -7.13
CA ILE A 39 0.87 10.84 -6.68
C ILE A 39 0.50 9.77 -7.69
N TYR A 40 1.49 8.98 -8.10
CA TYR A 40 1.29 7.74 -8.81
C TYR A 40 1.78 6.58 -7.95
N ILE A 41 0.92 5.58 -7.77
CA ILE A 41 1.24 4.33 -7.08
C ILE A 41 1.03 3.17 -8.03
N LEU A 42 2.07 2.38 -8.23
CA LEU A 42 1.96 1.03 -8.76
C LEU A 42 1.95 0.07 -7.58
N MET A 43 0.91 -0.74 -7.47
CA MET A 43 0.81 -1.73 -6.41
C MET A 43 0.28 -3.07 -6.91
N THR A 44 0.48 -4.10 -6.10
CA THR A 44 -0.08 -5.44 -6.29
C THR A 44 -1.00 -5.79 -5.12
N LEU A 45 -1.59 -6.98 -5.15
CA LEU A 45 -2.37 -7.54 -4.06
C LEU A 45 -1.92 -8.97 -3.76
N THR A 46 -2.26 -9.46 -2.57
CA THR A 46 -1.86 -10.79 -2.07
C THR A 46 -2.50 -11.92 -2.88
N THR A 47 -3.75 -11.76 -3.31
CA THR A 47 -4.49 -12.74 -4.12
C THR A 47 -5.24 -12.08 -5.27
N PRO A 48 -5.52 -12.77 -6.40
CA PRO A 48 -6.39 -12.24 -7.47
C PRO A 48 -7.87 -12.51 -7.19
N GLY A 49 -8.76 -11.57 -7.55
CA GLY A 49 -10.21 -11.78 -7.60
C GLY A 49 -11.00 -11.63 -6.29
N CYS A 50 -10.42 -11.11 -5.21
CA CYS A 50 -11.16 -10.88 -3.96
C CYS A 50 -11.94 -9.55 -4.02
N PRO A 51 -13.23 -9.48 -3.61
CA PRO A 51 -14.00 -8.23 -3.56
C PRO A 51 -13.39 -7.17 -2.62
N LEU A 52 -12.46 -7.55 -1.74
CA LEU A 52 -11.75 -6.65 -0.84
C LEU A 52 -10.72 -5.75 -1.55
N HIS A 53 -10.37 -6.04 -2.80
CA HIS A 53 -9.40 -5.27 -3.58
C HIS A 53 -9.80 -3.80 -3.73
N ASP A 54 -11.06 -3.56 -4.07
CA ASP A 54 -11.58 -2.20 -4.24
C ASP A 54 -11.54 -1.41 -2.93
N SER A 55 -11.70 -2.11 -1.79
CA SER A 55 -11.58 -1.50 -0.46
C SER A 55 -10.15 -1.07 -0.16
N ILE A 56 -9.14 -1.90 -0.48
CA ILE A 56 -7.72 -1.57 -0.28
C ILE A 56 -7.32 -0.42 -1.21
N VAL A 57 -7.62 -0.52 -2.50
CA VAL A 57 -7.30 0.52 -3.50
C VAL A 57 -7.98 1.84 -3.14
N GLY A 58 -9.27 1.79 -2.78
CA GLY A 58 -9.99 2.97 -2.30
C GLY A 58 -9.42 3.51 -0.98
N GLY A 59 -8.96 2.64 -0.09
CA GLY A 59 -8.28 3.01 1.15
C GLY A 59 -6.98 3.77 0.90
N VAL A 60 -6.14 3.25 -0.01
CA VAL A 60 -4.90 3.91 -0.46
C VAL A 60 -5.21 5.28 -1.03
N LYS A 61 -6.18 5.38 -1.95
CA LYS A 61 -6.53 6.67 -2.57
C LYS A 61 -6.98 7.69 -1.52
N ARG A 62 -7.94 7.32 -0.69
CA ARG A 62 -8.50 8.19 0.36
C ARG A 62 -7.47 8.62 1.40
N ALA A 63 -6.56 7.73 1.80
CA ALA A 63 -5.51 8.04 2.77
C ALA A 63 -4.57 9.16 2.28
N LEU A 64 -4.44 9.33 0.96
CA LEU A 64 -3.51 10.28 0.35
C LEU A 64 -4.18 11.57 -0.15
N GLU A 65 -5.43 11.50 -0.60
CA GLU A 65 -6.20 12.65 -1.12
C GLU A 65 -6.37 13.77 -0.07
N HIS A 66 -6.29 13.44 1.22
CA HIS A 66 -6.48 14.38 2.33
C HIS A 66 -5.17 15.06 2.79
N ILE A 67 -4.04 14.73 2.17
CA ILE A 67 -2.76 15.32 2.52
C ILE A 67 -2.65 16.71 1.88
N ASP A 68 -2.36 17.73 2.70
CA ASP A 68 -2.12 19.09 2.21
C ASP A 68 -1.02 19.13 1.15
N GLY A 69 -1.32 19.73 0.00
CA GLY A 69 -0.41 19.82 -1.15
C GLY A 69 -0.54 18.69 -2.16
N ILE A 70 -1.32 17.64 -1.88
CA ILE A 70 -1.70 16.64 -2.87
C ILE A 70 -2.89 17.14 -3.69
N ARG A 71 -2.80 16.97 -5.01
CA ARG A 71 -3.77 17.43 -6.01
C ARG A 71 -4.50 16.29 -6.66
N ASP A 72 -3.78 15.21 -6.95
CA ASP A 72 -4.33 14.01 -7.58
C ASP A 72 -3.60 12.75 -7.10
N VAL A 73 -4.35 11.64 -7.05
CA VAL A 73 -3.84 10.33 -6.64
C VAL A 73 -4.31 9.29 -7.63
N GLN A 74 -3.36 8.74 -8.40
CA GLN A 74 -3.59 7.63 -9.31
C GLN A 74 -3.02 6.34 -8.71
N VAL A 75 -3.87 5.32 -8.61
CA VAL A 75 -3.49 3.98 -8.16
C VAL A 75 -3.66 3.01 -9.32
N GLN A 76 -2.59 2.31 -9.68
CA GLN A 76 -2.58 1.28 -10.70
C GLN A 76 -2.24 -0.07 -10.08
N ILE A 77 -3.03 -1.09 -10.45
CA ILE A 77 -2.79 -2.47 -10.04
C ILE A 77 -1.97 -3.20 -11.11
N THR A 78 -0.93 -3.90 -10.68
CA THR A 78 -0.19 -4.88 -11.49
C THR A 78 -0.17 -6.23 -10.79
N TRP A 79 -0.17 -7.29 -11.58
CA TRP A 79 0.03 -8.67 -11.11
C TRP A 79 1.42 -9.21 -11.43
N ASN A 80 2.26 -8.38 -12.05
CA ASN A 80 3.60 -8.75 -12.46
C ASN A 80 4.62 -7.73 -11.88
N PRO A 81 5.64 -8.19 -11.14
CA PRO A 81 5.80 -9.57 -10.62
C PRO A 81 4.67 -9.94 -9.63
N PRO A 82 4.30 -11.23 -9.51
CA PRO A 82 3.36 -11.66 -8.48
C PRO A 82 3.92 -11.36 -7.10
N TRP A 83 3.03 -11.11 -6.15
CA TRP A 83 3.42 -10.90 -4.76
C TRP A 83 3.89 -12.22 -4.13
N THR A 84 4.92 -12.15 -3.28
CA THR A 84 5.35 -13.26 -2.42
C THR A 84 5.63 -12.74 -1.02
N PRO A 85 5.47 -13.56 0.04
CA PRO A 85 5.77 -13.16 1.42
C PRO A 85 7.21 -12.65 1.64
N GLU A 86 8.16 -13.00 0.76
CA GLU A 86 9.54 -12.49 0.80
C GLU A 86 9.64 -10.97 0.60
N ARG A 87 8.59 -10.32 0.11
CA ARG A 87 8.49 -8.86 -0.03
C ARG A 87 8.14 -8.15 1.27
N MET A 88 7.71 -8.88 2.28
CA MET A 88 7.30 -8.31 3.55
C MET A 88 8.49 -7.74 4.33
N SER A 89 8.24 -6.72 5.14
CA SER A 89 9.25 -6.22 6.08
C SER A 89 9.57 -7.28 7.14
N GLU A 90 10.76 -7.19 7.76
CA GLU A 90 11.15 -8.12 8.84
C GLU A 90 10.13 -8.14 9.99
N GLU A 91 9.55 -6.98 10.31
CA GLU A 91 8.52 -6.86 11.35
C GLU A 91 7.24 -7.59 10.96
N ALA A 92 6.79 -7.44 9.71
CA ALA A 92 5.61 -8.13 9.22
C ALA A 92 5.80 -9.65 9.13
N LEU A 93 7.00 -10.11 8.75
CA LEU A 93 7.37 -11.53 8.80
C LEU A 93 7.30 -12.09 10.23
N ARG A 94 7.78 -11.35 11.22
CA ARG A 94 7.68 -11.74 12.63
C ARG A 94 6.22 -11.82 13.09
N GLN A 95 5.39 -10.86 12.71
CA GLN A 95 3.96 -10.86 13.06
C GLN A 95 3.23 -12.09 12.48
N LEU A 96 3.49 -12.45 11.22
CA LEU A 96 2.94 -13.67 10.63
C LEU A 96 3.42 -14.95 11.32
N GLY A 97 4.70 -15.02 11.68
CA GLY A 97 5.29 -16.17 12.37
C GLY A 97 4.78 -16.40 13.80
N HIS A 98 4.08 -15.44 14.40
CA HIS A 98 3.42 -15.61 15.70
C HIS A 98 2.01 -16.23 15.60
N PHE A 99 1.47 -16.44 14.40
CA PHE A 99 0.18 -17.09 14.18
C PHE A 99 0.25 -18.63 13.97
N SER A 100 1.42 -19.25 14.19
CA SER A 100 1.63 -20.71 14.11
C SER A 100 1.67 -21.39 15.46
#